data_AF-A0A9E3TT59-F1
#
_entry.id   AF-A0A9E3TT59-F1
#
_cell.length_a   1.000
_cell.length_b   1.000
_cell.length_c   1.000
_cell.angle_alpha   90.00
_cell.angle_beta   90.00
_cell.angle_gamma   90.00
#
_symmetry.space_group_name_H-M   'P 1'
#
loop_
_entity.id
_entity.type
_entity.pdbx_description
1 polymer ?
#
loop_
_entity_poly.entity_id
_entity_poly.type
_entity_poly.pdbx_seq_one_letter_code
_entity_poly.pdbx_strand_id
1 'polypeptide(L)'
;MHPSIIRFLGLVFITLALLSPTEVWAHGAGGHGSPNTKSAPKQTTGQPSQPHREVITTNLADRPMQPPHGGQITATKHHYFEVVYTPSDTRLYVYNASQRGINARFIKGEVFLTVHSSGQSLRFPLEVVAQPAYSGDLGYLAAKVDVSQVRDGDMAVRFDLKKLLPEEPEASFEQAFFLTRPPMPVTLAGLSAADRQPVAQQGICPVTETPLGDHGDPIKLVLNNQPVYVCCEGCIQRVQNDPHGYVQKTAHILQANFFANNVPGNARAVQQVSQRPAVSVTTATAADVPAIRAQGVCPVIDEPLGEMGAPIKVTVNGRAMFVCCQGCVSEVVENFEANAQKLAARRPANLLPAANHDTHNHAGHDHAAHNHAPEPARQPPALSPPPAYAGNAIQPTAPTVVVADTTAADAAAIRAQGNCPVMKQPLGAHGSPVKLLIDGRPLFVCCKGCISKVKKDPLSYVSQTVHKQPSNRDARQDTWFYERPAPSGSEAGGSCCSSGKSASCH
;
A
#
# COMPACT_ATOMS: atom_id res chain seq x y z
N MET A 1 -49.27 -7.80 31.78
CA MET A 1 -50.13 -7.47 32.94
C MET A 1 -49.63 -6.15 33.54
N HIS A 2 -50.40 -5.08 33.35
CA HIS A 2 -50.65 -3.83 34.11
C HIS A 2 -49.65 -3.27 35.20
N PRO A 3 -49.69 -1.96 35.54
CA PRO A 3 -48.74 -0.92 35.06
C PRO A 3 -48.32 0.11 36.16
N SER A 4 -47.65 1.22 35.80
CA SER A 4 -47.67 2.57 36.46
C SER A 4 -46.79 3.52 35.61
N ILE A 5 -47.23 4.53 34.85
CA ILE A 5 -48.00 5.78 35.11
C ILE A 5 -47.35 6.71 36.15
N ILE A 6 -46.59 7.71 35.70
CA ILE A 6 -46.46 9.02 36.36
C ILE A 6 -46.58 10.13 35.31
N ARG A 7 -47.62 10.95 35.47
CA ARG A 7 -47.86 12.25 34.81
C ARG A 7 -47.27 13.35 35.67
N PHE A 8 -46.73 14.41 35.07
CA PHE A 8 -46.69 15.74 35.68
C PHE A 8 -47.03 16.82 34.64
N LEU A 9 -48.16 17.51 34.87
CA LEU A 9 -48.46 18.87 34.42
C LEU A 9 -47.44 19.83 35.08
N GLY A 10 -47.03 21.00 34.56
CA GLY A 10 -47.71 22.04 33.79
C GLY A 10 -47.81 23.31 34.65
N LEU A 11 -47.13 24.40 34.29
CA LEU A 11 -47.34 25.81 34.74
C LEU A 11 -46.43 26.70 33.85
N VAL A 12 -46.86 27.62 32.97
CA VAL A 12 -47.77 28.80 33.00
C VAL A 12 -47.09 30.09 33.50
N PHE A 13 -46.83 30.96 32.51
CA PHE A 13 -46.76 32.44 32.47
C PHE A 13 -45.58 33.21 33.09
N ILE A 14 -45.00 34.14 32.31
CA ILE A 14 -45.12 35.61 32.50
C ILE A 14 -44.70 36.35 31.20
N THR A 15 -45.57 37.26 30.78
CA THR A 15 -45.46 38.28 29.73
C THR A 15 -44.89 39.61 30.28
N LEU A 16 -44.07 40.33 29.52
CA LEU A 16 -43.95 41.81 29.48
C LEU A 16 -42.99 42.21 28.33
N ALA A 17 -43.45 42.71 27.17
CA ALA A 17 -43.85 44.07 26.79
C ALA A 17 -42.70 45.04 26.43
N LEU A 18 -42.69 45.41 25.13
CA LEU A 18 -42.45 46.72 24.51
C LEU A 18 -41.13 47.48 24.74
N LEU A 19 -40.45 47.82 23.63
CA LEU A 19 -40.23 49.20 23.16
C LEU A 19 -39.51 49.22 21.79
N SER A 20 -40.11 49.92 20.83
CA SER A 20 -39.54 50.50 19.60
C SER A 20 -39.53 52.04 19.75
N PRO A 21 -39.29 52.87 18.72
CA PRO A 21 -38.26 52.94 17.66
C PRO A 21 -37.58 54.34 17.60
N THR A 22 -36.62 54.57 16.70
CA THR A 22 -36.34 55.84 15.95
C THR A 22 -35.29 55.51 14.86
N GLU A 23 -35.53 55.66 13.54
CA GLU A 23 -35.47 56.90 12.70
C GLU A 23 -34.07 57.59 12.74
N VAL A 24 -33.41 58.11 11.69
CA VAL A 24 -33.82 58.63 10.37
C VAL A 24 -32.57 59.09 9.55
N TRP A 25 -32.70 59.17 8.21
CA TRP A 25 -31.95 60.01 7.21
C TRP A 25 -30.48 59.70 6.83
N ALA A 26 -29.97 59.97 5.62
CA ALA A 26 -30.52 60.54 4.38
C ALA A 26 -29.55 60.30 3.18
N HIS A 27 -30.16 60.22 1.99
CA HIS A 27 -29.79 60.68 0.64
C HIS A 27 -28.35 61.08 0.26
N GLY A 28 -27.97 60.70 -0.97
CA GLY A 28 -26.97 61.40 -1.77
C GLY A 28 -26.79 60.78 -3.16
N ALA A 29 -27.51 61.31 -4.15
CA ALA A 29 -27.47 60.90 -5.56
C ALA A 29 -26.51 61.77 -6.39
N GLY A 30 -25.96 61.18 -7.46
CA GLY A 30 -25.79 61.84 -8.76
C GLY A 30 -24.43 62.50 -9.05
N GLY A 31 -23.94 62.27 -10.27
CA GLY A 31 -22.94 63.15 -10.90
C GLY A 31 -22.07 62.50 -11.97
N HIS A 32 -22.53 62.57 -13.23
CA HIS A 32 -21.79 62.25 -14.45
C HIS A 32 -20.53 63.12 -14.66
N GLY A 33 -19.52 62.59 -15.37
CA GLY A 33 -18.47 63.42 -15.97
C GLY A 33 -17.29 62.65 -16.56
N SER A 34 -17.34 62.34 -17.85
CA SER A 34 -16.20 62.19 -18.76
C SER A 34 -16.39 63.29 -19.82
N PRO A 35 -15.37 63.87 -20.52
CA PRO A 35 -14.31 63.10 -21.18
C PRO A 35 -12.94 63.80 -21.41
N ASN A 36 -12.00 63.00 -21.94
CA ASN A 36 -10.95 63.31 -22.93
C ASN A 36 -9.80 64.29 -22.58
N THR A 37 -8.56 63.80 -22.63
CA THR A 37 -7.52 64.35 -23.53
C THR A 37 -6.49 63.29 -23.93
N LYS A 38 -6.11 63.37 -25.20
CA LYS A 38 -5.12 62.55 -25.91
C LYS A 38 -3.69 62.91 -25.48
N SER A 39 -2.81 61.91 -25.45
CA SER A 39 -1.37 62.05 -25.75
C SER A 39 -0.80 60.67 -26.14
N ALA A 40 -0.29 60.57 -27.37
CA ALA A 40 0.50 59.46 -27.89
C ALA A 40 1.96 59.94 -28.07
N PRO A 41 2.93 59.14 -28.54
CA PRO A 41 3.18 57.70 -28.41
C PRO A 41 4.62 57.43 -27.88
N LYS A 42 4.94 56.22 -27.40
CA LYS A 42 6.31 55.69 -27.55
C LYS A 42 6.42 54.16 -27.37
N GLN A 43 7.00 53.58 -28.42
CA GLN A 43 7.97 52.48 -28.42
C GLN A 43 7.51 51.09 -27.97
N THR A 44 7.15 50.32 -29.00
CA THR A 44 7.34 48.88 -29.14
C THR A 44 8.73 48.41 -28.70
N THR A 45 8.77 47.55 -27.68
CA THR A 45 9.80 46.53 -27.50
C THR A 45 9.11 45.21 -27.19
N GLY A 46 9.44 44.19 -27.98
CA GLY A 46 8.82 42.87 -27.91
C GLY A 46 9.11 42.18 -26.58
N GLN A 47 8.05 41.70 -25.96
CA GLN A 47 8.11 40.86 -24.77
C GLN A 47 7.74 39.43 -25.21
N PRO A 48 8.58 38.42 -24.92
CA PRO A 48 8.35 37.06 -25.39
C PRO A 48 7.06 36.51 -24.75
N SER A 49 6.20 35.96 -25.61
CA SER A 49 4.96 35.29 -25.25
C SER A 49 5.23 34.22 -24.20
N GLN A 50 4.58 34.34 -23.04
CA GLN A 50 4.53 33.25 -22.08
C GLN A 50 3.85 32.05 -22.76
N PRO A 51 4.39 30.82 -22.60
CA PRO A 51 3.68 29.64 -23.07
C PRO A 51 2.36 29.56 -22.32
N HIS A 52 1.27 29.42 -23.08
CA HIS A 52 -0.05 29.14 -22.53
C HIS A 52 0.07 27.97 -21.55
N ARG A 53 -0.07 28.27 -20.25
CA ARG A 53 -0.27 27.25 -19.24
C ARG A 53 -1.63 26.65 -19.55
N GLU A 54 -1.61 25.53 -20.25
CA GLU A 54 -2.77 24.67 -20.40
C GLU A 54 -3.31 24.42 -18.99
N VAL A 55 -4.44 25.05 -18.69
CA VAL A 55 -5.17 24.78 -17.46
C VAL A 55 -5.71 23.37 -17.67
N ILE A 56 -4.96 22.38 -17.20
CA ILE A 56 -5.47 21.03 -17.05
C ILE A 56 -6.65 21.17 -16.08
N THR A 57 -7.86 21.22 -16.62
CA THR A 57 -9.11 21.13 -15.87
C THR A 57 -9.23 19.71 -15.34
N THR A 58 -8.47 19.41 -14.29
CA THR A 58 -8.61 18.15 -13.56
C THR A 58 -10.05 18.06 -13.06
N ASN A 59 -10.73 16.97 -13.41
CA ASN A 59 -12.07 16.70 -12.91
C ASN A 59 -12.00 16.57 -11.38
N LEU A 60 -12.97 17.14 -10.64
CA LEU A 60 -13.01 16.99 -9.19
C LEU A 60 -13.03 15.50 -8.77
N ALA A 61 -13.61 14.63 -9.60
CA ALA A 61 -13.58 13.18 -9.39
C ALA A 61 -12.14 12.61 -9.30
N ASP A 62 -11.15 13.25 -9.94
CA ASP A 62 -9.75 12.81 -9.93
C ASP A 62 -8.95 13.39 -8.74
N ARG A 63 -9.56 14.25 -7.93
CA ARG A 63 -8.94 14.90 -6.77
C ARG A 63 -9.46 14.24 -5.48
N PRO A 64 -8.69 13.34 -4.85
CA PRO A 64 -9.15 12.61 -3.68
C PRO A 64 -9.43 13.57 -2.51
N MET A 65 -10.53 13.32 -1.79
CA MET A 65 -10.89 13.99 -0.55
C MET A 65 -11.03 12.92 0.54
N GLN A 66 -10.32 13.10 1.67
CA GLN A 66 -10.57 12.28 2.85
C GLN A 66 -11.90 12.72 3.48
N PRO A 67 -12.84 11.80 3.76
CA PRO A 67 -14.13 12.14 4.38
C PRO A 67 -13.95 12.57 5.84
N PRO A 68 -14.21 13.84 6.20
CA PRO A 68 -14.01 14.33 7.56
C PRO A 68 -14.85 13.61 8.63
N HIS A 69 -16.00 13.05 8.24
CA HIS A 69 -16.94 12.34 9.09
C HIS A 69 -16.94 10.82 8.85
N GLY A 70 -15.99 10.31 8.05
CA GLY A 70 -15.87 8.89 7.71
C GLY A 70 -16.91 8.39 6.70
N GLY A 71 -17.68 9.30 6.07
CA GLY A 71 -18.70 8.97 5.10
C GLY A 71 -18.16 8.57 3.72
N GLN A 72 -19.08 8.23 2.81
CA GLN A 72 -18.78 7.99 1.40
C GLN A 72 -18.71 9.32 0.64
N ILE A 73 -17.68 9.49 -0.21
CA ILE A 73 -17.48 10.71 -1.00
C ILE A 73 -17.95 10.50 -2.45
N THR A 74 -18.77 11.42 -2.94
CA THR A 74 -19.10 11.58 -4.36
C THR A 74 -18.74 13.01 -4.80
N ALA A 75 -18.22 13.18 -6.00
CA ALA A 75 -17.90 14.49 -6.56
C ALA A 75 -18.73 14.78 -7.82
N THR A 76 -19.14 16.04 -7.98
CA THR A 76 -19.70 16.58 -9.24
C THR A 76 -18.74 17.61 -9.82
N LYS A 77 -19.20 18.52 -10.69
CA LYS A 77 -18.32 19.49 -11.35
C LYS A 77 -17.73 20.50 -10.38
N HIS A 78 -18.50 20.92 -9.36
CA HIS A 78 -18.09 21.99 -8.45
C HIS A 78 -18.20 21.63 -6.97
N HIS A 79 -18.69 20.43 -6.64
CA HIS A 79 -18.97 20.02 -5.28
C HIS A 79 -18.39 18.64 -4.94
N TYR A 80 -18.06 18.45 -3.66
CA TYR A 80 -17.95 17.14 -3.04
C TYR A 80 -19.13 16.95 -2.08
N PHE A 81 -19.64 15.73 -2.05
CA PHE A 81 -20.71 15.28 -1.18
C PHE A 81 -20.18 14.15 -0.32
N GLU A 82 -20.19 14.35 1.00
CA GLU A 82 -19.92 13.27 1.94
C GLU A 82 -21.23 12.79 2.54
N VAL A 83 -21.48 11.50 2.44
CA VAL A 83 -22.68 10.88 3.00
C VAL A 83 -22.32 9.94 4.12
N VAL A 84 -22.88 10.23 5.29
CA VAL A 84 -22.72 9.43 6.51
C VAL A 84 -24.02 8.69 6.77
N TYR A 85 -23.97 7.37 6.65
CA TYR A 85 -25.08 6.49 6.96
C TYR A 85 -24.94 5.97 8.39
N THR A 86 -25.82 6.40 9.28
CA THR A 86 -25.97 5.78 10.60
C THR A 86 -27.15 4.81 10.58
N PRO A 87 -27.28 3.90 11.56
CA PRO A 87 -28.46 3.03 11.64
C PRO A 87 -29.80 3.77 11.65
N SER A 88 -29.84 5.03 12.11
CA SER A 88 -31.07 5.82 12.31
C SER A 88 -31.22 7.05 11.42
N ASP A 89 -30.17 7.47 10.71
CA ASP A 89 -30.22 8.60 9.81
C ASP A 89 -29.16 8.57 8.71
N THR A 90 -29.49 9.21 7.59
CA THR A 90 -28.56 9.51 6.50
C THR A 90 -28.23 10.99 6.55
N ARG A 91 -26.95 11.33 6.66
CA ARG A 91 -26.45 12.71 6.74
C ARG A 91 -25.65 13.04 5.49
N LEU A 92 -25.78 14.26 5.00
CA LEU A 92 -25.15 14.75 3.79
C LEU A 92 -24.44 16.08 4.09
N TYR A 93 -23.13 16.07 3.95
CA TYR A 93 -22.26 17.25 4.03
C TYR A 93 -21.84 17.66 2.63
N VAL A 94 -21.77 18.97 2.40
CA VAL A 94 -21.47 19.54 1.08
C VAL A 94 -20.23 20.40 1.18
N TYR A 95 -19.32 20.23 0.23
CA TYR A 95 -18.06 20.96 0.15
C TYR A 95 -17.86 21.53 -1.26
N ASN A 96 -17.11 22.61 -1.38
CA ASN A 96 -16.75 23.21 -2.66
C ASN A 96 -15.52 22.54 -3.30
N ALA A 97 -15.15 22.96 -4.51
CA ALA A 97 -13.96 22.47 -5.23
C ALA A 97 -12.61 22.65 -4.49
N SER A 98 -12.58 23.46 -3.43
CA SER A 98 -11.43 23.67 -2.53
C SER A 98 -11.54 22.83 -1.24
N GLN A 99 -12.44 21.84 -1.20
CA GLN A 99 -12.72 20.95 -0.07
C GLN A 99 -13.11 21.70 1.22
N ARG A 100 -13.64 22.92 1.11
CA ARG A 100 -14.20 23.67 2.24
C ARG A 100 -15.69 23.43 2.32
N GLY A 101 -16.19 23.25 3.54
CA GLY A 101 -17.62 23.04 3.79
C GLY A 101 -18.46 24.20 3.25
N ILE A 102 -19.70 23.89 2.87
CA ILE A 102 -20.73 24.83 2.45
C ILE A 102 -21.85 24.81 3.49
N ASN A 103 -22.42 25.97 3.76
CA ASN A 103 -23.51 26.07 4.72
C ASN A 103 -24.78 25.40 4.20
N ALA A 104 -25.23 24.35 4.89
CA ALA A 104 -26.38 23.55 4.48
C ALA A 104 -27.71 24.30 4.57
N ARG A 105 -27.78 25.42 5.30
CA ARG A 105 -29.03 26.17 5.59
C ARG A 105 -29.85 26.54 4.36
N PHE A 106 -29.19 26.78 3.23
CA PHE A 106 -29.86 27.24 2.01
C PHE A 106 -30.12 26.12 0.99
N ILE A 107 -29.52 24.95 1.20
CA ILE A 107 -29.62 23.81 0.29
C ILE A 107 -30.97 23.14 0.53
N LYS A 108 -31.64 22.78 -0.56
CA LYS A 108 -32.84 21.94 -0.53
C LYS A 108 -32.54 20.64 -1.23
N GLY A 109 -33.09 19.54 -0.74
CA GLY A 109 -32.94 18.28 -1.44
C GLY A 109 -33.82 17.17 -0.93
N GLU A 110 -33.78 16.08 -1.67
CA GLU A 110 -34.49 14.85 -1.39
C GLU A 110 -33.55 13.67 -1.60
N VAL A 111 -33.80 12.61 -0.84
CA VAL A 111 -33.09 11.34 -0.99
C VAL A 111 -34.08 10.24 -1.37
N PHE A 112 -33.69 9.42 -2.33
CA PHE A 112 -34.44 8.26 -2.80
C PHE A 112 -33.65 7.01 -2.43
N LEU A 113 -34.30 6.10 -1.70
CA LEU A 113 -33.73 4.88 -1.17
C LEU A 113 -34.39 3.69 -1.86
N THR A 114 -33.62 2.93 -2.65
CA THR A 114 -34.12 1.74 -3.37
C THR A 114 -33.40 0.50 -2.86
N VAL A 115 -34.09 -0.30 -2.04
CA VAL A 115 -33.56 -1.55 -1.48
C VAL A 115 -33.79 -2.68 -2.47
N HIS A 116 -32.72 -3.30 -2.95
CA HIS A 116 -32.79 -4.30 -4.01
C HIS A 116 -33.48 -5.59 -3.55
N SER A 117 -33.15 -6.09 -2.37
CA SER A 117 -33.72 -7.33 -1.82
C SER A 117 -35.24 -7.28 -1.61
N SER A 118 -35.80 -6.14 -1.21
CA SER A 118 -37.24 -5.97 -0.99
C SER A 118 -37.98 -5.36 -2.18
N GLY A 119 -37.26 -4.77 -3.14
CA GLY A 119 -37.83 -3.96 -4.23
C GLY A 119 -38.46 -2.65 -3.75
N GLN A 120 -38.30 -2.30 -2.47
CA GLN A 120 -38.90 -1.11 -1.88
C GLN A 120 -38.15 0.13 -2.34
N SER A 121 -38.90 1.15 -2.80
CA SER A 121 -38.37 2.47 -3.12
C SER A 121 -39.07 3.52 -2.27
N LEU A 122 -38.30 4.29 -1.49
CA LEU A 122 -38.77 5.33 -0.58
C LEU A 122 -38.15 6.67 -0.95
N ARG A 123 -38.88 7.75 -0.66
CA ARG A 123 -38.43 9.13 -0.88
C ARG A 123 -38.58 9.92 0.41
N PHE A 124 -37.53 10.63 0.80
CA PHE A 124 -37.52 11.46 2.00
C PHE A 124 -37.00 12.86 1.69
N PRO A 125 -37.60 13.93 2.25
CA PRO A 125 -36.99 15.24 2.22
C PRO A 125 -35.72 15.24 3.09
N LEU A 126 -34.74 16.06 2.71
CA LEU A 126 -33.58 16.35 3.54
C LEU A 126 -33.82 17.59 4.40
N GLU A 127 -33.71 17.43 5.71
CA GLU A 127 -33.85 18.49 6.70
C GLU A 127 -32.50 19.07 7.08
N VAL A 128 -32.43 20.40 7.26
CA VAL A 128 -31.20 21.05 7.71
C VAL A 128 -31.00 20.79 9.20
N VAL A 129 -29.83 20.24 9.55
CA VAL A 129 -29.37 20.12 10.93
C VAL A 129 -28.23 21.10 11.15
N ALA A 130 -28.50 22.14 11.92
CA ALA A 130 -27.48 23.09 12.35
C ALA A 130 -26.58 22.45 13.40
N GLN A 131 -25.29 22.73 13.33
CA GLN A 131 -24.33 22.34 14.36
C GLN A 131 -24.00 23.50 15.31
N PRO A 132 -23.57 23.22 16.56
CA PRO A 132 -23.11 24.25 17.47
C PRO A 132 -21.92 25.01 16.87
N ALA A 133 -21.86 26.33 17.06
CA ALA A 133 -20.82 27.19 16.45
C ALA A 133 -19.37 26.76 16.74
N TYR A 134 -19.13 25.99 17.81
CA TYR A 134 -17.82 25.51 18.21
C TYR A 134 -17.33 24.27 17.45
N SER A 135 -18.19 23.56 16.70
CA SER A 135 -17.77 22.37 15.96
C SER A 135 -16.98 22.70 14.69
N GLY A 136 -17.03 23.95 14.22
CA GLY A 136 -16.44 24.35 12.94
C GLY A 136 -17.23 23.86 11.70
N ASP A 137 -18.27 23.05 11.89
CA ASP A 137 -19.12 22.54 10.82
C ASP A 137 -20.22 23.53 10.45
N LEU A 138 -20.45 23.69 9.15
CA LEU A 138 -21.44 24.61 8.59
C LEU A 138 -22.85 24.00 8.49
N GLY A 139 -23.14 23.00 9.33
CA GLY A 139 -24.36 22.20 9.29
C GLY A 139 -24.38 21.14 8.18
N TYR A 140 -25.39 20.28 8.20
CA TYR A 140 -25.59 19.22 7.21
C TYR A 140 -27.07 19.01 6.91
N LEU A 141 -27.34 18.26 5.85
CA LEU A 141 -28.68 17.80 5.48
C LEU A 141 -28.91 16.39 6.02
N ALA A 142 -30.10 16.07 6.52
CA ALA A 142 -30.39 14.76 7.10
C ALA A 142 -31.75 14.21 6.68
N ALA A 143 -31.80 12.90 6.44
CA ALA A 143 -33.04 12.14 6.40
C ALA A 143 -33.08 11.18 7.59
N LYS A 144 -34.11 11.29 8.42
CA LYS A 144 -34.34 10.38 9.56
C LYS A 144 -35.00 9.09 9.07
N VAL A 145 -34.19 8.07 8.82
CA VAL A 145 -34.63 6.78 8.29
C VAL A 145 -33.87 5.66 9.00
N ASP A 146 -34.59 4.66 9.51
CA ASP A 146 -33.97 3.45 10.04
C ASP A 146 -33.50 2.58 8.87
N VAL A 147 -32.19 2.40 8.79
CA VAL A 147 -31.50 1.58 7.80
C VAL A 147 -30.67 0.48 8.47
N SER A 148 -30.91 0.22 9.76
CA SER A 148 -30.16 -0.75 10.57
C SER A 148 -30.22 -2.19 10.05
N GLN A 149 -31.28 -2.52 9.31
CA GLN A 149 -31.52 -3.85 8.73
C GLN A 149 -31.08 -3.96 7.26
N VAL A 150 -30.69 -2.86 6.63
CA VAL A 150 -30.24 -2.85 5.25
C VAL A 150 -28.79 -3.34 5.22
N ARG A 151 -28.49 -4.29 4.34
CA ARG A 151 -27.13 -4.80 4.16
C ARG A 151 -26.31 -3.83 3.32
N ASP A 152 -25.02 -3.74 3.63
CA ASP A 152 -24.06 -3.03 2.78
C ASP A 152 -24.15 -3.51 1.33
N GLY A 153 -24.28 -2.56 0.39
CA GLY A 153 -24.44 -2.79 -1.04
C GLY A 153 -25.84 -3.19 -1.52
N ASP A 154 -26.82 -3.42 -0.63
CA ASP A 154 -28.18 -3.86 -0.98
C ASP A 154 -29.16 -2.70 -1.21
N MET A 155 -28.70 -1.45 -1.19
CA MET A 155 -29.54 -0.28 -1.44
C MET A 155 -28.82 0.74 -2.32
N ALA A 156 -29.48 1.16 -3.40
CA ALA A 156 -29.10 2.32 -4.19
C ALA A 156 -29.71 3.58 -3.58
N VAL A 157 -28.89 4.61 -3.42
CA VAL A 157 -29.28 5.88 -2.81
C VAL A 157 -29.03 7.00 -3.80
N ARG A 158 -30.09 7.70 -4.22
CA ARG A 158 -30.02 8.88 -5.08
C ARG A 158 -30.33 10.14 -4.30
N PHE A 159 -29.55 11.18 -4.53
CA PHE A 159 -29.77 12.52 -3.99
C PHE A 159 -30.09 13.49 -5.10
N ASP A 160 -31.14 14.29 -4.91
CA ASP A 160 -31.46 15.44 -5.76
C ASP A 160 -31.35 16.71 -4.93
N LEU A 161 -30.45 17.62 -5.29
CA LEU A 161 -30.14 18.83 -4.55
C LEU A 161 -30.36 20.08 -5.40
N LYS A 162 -30.78 21.15 -4.74
CA LYS A 162 -31.02 22.48 -5.31
C LYS A 162 -30.50 23.57 -4.38
N LYS A 163 -30.31 24.76 -4.94
CA LYS A 163 -29.77 25.94 -4.24
C LYS A 163 -28.36 25.69 -3.70
N LEU A 164 -27.55 25.00 -4.50
CA LEU A 164 -26.11 24.87 -4.32
C LEU A 164 -25.39 26.15 -4.77
N LEU A 165 -24.07 26.09 -4.96
CA LEU A 165 -23.29 27.23 -5.44
C LEU A 165 -23.74 27.69 -6.84
N PRO A 166 -23.59 28.98 -7.19
CA PRO A 166 -24.02 29.50 -8.50
C PRO A 166 -23.43 28.79 -9.72
N GLU A 167 -22.22 28.22 -9.60
CA GLU A 167 -21.53 27.50 -10.66
C GLU A 167 -22.19 26.14 -10.99
N GLU A 168 -22.89 25.55 -10.02
CA GLU A 168 -23.64 24.30 -10.16
C GLU A 168 -24.82 24.32 -9.18
N PRO A 169 -25.92 25.02 -9.52
CA PRO A 169 -27.00 25.33 -8.57
C PRO A 169 -27.89 24.12 -8.23
N GLU A 170 -27.81 23.05 -9.02
CA GLU A 170 -28.48 21.77 -8.83
C GLU A 170 -27.49 20.62 -9.06
N ALA A 171 -27.64 19.54 -8.29
CA ALA A 171 -26.85 18.33 -8.46
C ALA A 171 -27.71 17.09 -8.20
N SER A 172 -27.48 16.04 -8.99
CA SER A 172 -28.07 14.72 -8.79
C SER A 172 -26.96 13.68 -8.83
N PHE A 173 -26.92 12.78 -7.86
CA PHE A 173 -25.93 11.70 -7.82
C PHE A 173 -26.49 10.46 -7.13
N GLU A 174 -25.89 9.31 -7.46
CA GLU A 174 -26.24 8.01 -6.88
C GLU A 174 -25.02 7.36 -6.23
N GLN A 175 -25.26 6.60 -5.17
CA GLN A 175 -24.26 5.72 -4.57
C GLN A 175 -24.91 4.47 -3.98
N ALA A 176 -24.13 3.40 -3.86
CA ALA A 176 -24.52 2.25 -3.07
C ALA A 176 -24.39 2.58 -1.56
N PHE A 177 -25.35 2.08 -0.78
CA PHE A 177 -25.38 2.22 0.67
C PHE A 177 -24.31 1.36 1.35
N PHE A 178 -23.54 1.96 2.24
CA PHE A 178 -22.70 1.27 3.21
C PHE A 178 -22.80 1.97 4.56
N LEU A 179 -23.09 1.23 5.64
CA LEU A 179 -23.15 1.82 6.97
C LEU A 179 -21.81 2.49 7.31
N THR A 180 -21.86 3.77 7.65
CA THR A 180 -20.68 4.53 8.05
C THR A 180 -20.21 4.06 9.40
N ARG A 181 -18.99 3.51 9.42
CA ARG A 181 -18.33 3.11 10.66
C ARG A 181 -17.71 4.37 11.26
N PRO A 182 -17.96 4.68 12.54
CA PRO A 182 -17.40 5.87 13.17
C PRO A 182 -15.86 5.85 13.06
N PRO A 183 -15.20 7.00 12.87
CA PRO A 183 -13.75 7.07 12.85
C PRO A 183 -13.19 6.42 14.11
N MET A 184 -12.42 5.35 13.95
CA MET A 184 -11.74 4.70 15.07
C MET A 184 -10.33 5.29 15.17
N PRO A 185 -9.98 5.99 16.26
CA PRO A 185 -8.66 6.55 16.41
C PRO A 185 -7.62 5.42 16.45
N VAL A 186 -6.53 5.62 15.70
CA VAL A 186 -5.38 4.72 15.69
C VAL A 186 -4.23 5.44 16.36
N THR A 187 -3.82 4.97 17.53
CA THR A 187 -2.66 5.54 18.24
C THR A 187 -1.47 4.59 18.18
N LEU A 188 -0.28 5.15 17.94
CA LEU A 188 0.95 4.38 18.08
C LEU A 188 1.30 4.30 19.56
N ALA A 189 1.65 3.10 20.02
CA ALA A 189 2.14 2.88 21.37
C ALA A 189 3.51 2.18 21.31
N GLY A 190 4.38 2.47 22.29
CA GLY A 190 5.65 1.77 22.42
C GLY A 190 5.44 0.29 22.73
N LEU A 191 6.24 -0.57 22.10
CA LEU A 191 6.29 -1.99 22.41
C LEU A 191 6.95 -2.19 23.78
N SER A 192 6.32 -2.94 24.66
CA SER A 192 6.82 -3.24 26.01
C SER A 192 7.04 -4.73 26.23
N ALA A 193 7.71 -5.11 27.32
CA ALA A 193 7.86 -6.52 27.68
C ALA A 193 6.50 -7.25 27.86
N ALA A 194 5.45 -6.53 28.26
CA ALA A 194 4.11 -7.07 28.39
C ALA A 194 3.48 -7.44 27.03
N ASP A 195 3.96 -6.86 25.93
CA ASP A 195 3.45 -7.10 24.59
C ASP A 195 4.01 -8.37 23.94
N ARG A 196 5.03 -9.02 24.53
CA ARG A 196 5.66 -10.22 23.95
C ARG A 196 4.66 -11.36 23.71
N GLN A 197 3.82 -11.64 24.71
CA GLN A 197 2.80 -12.68 24.64
C GLN A 197 1.71 -12.33 23.62
N PRO A 198 1.06 -11.15 23.67
CA PRO A 198 0.11 -10.72 22.64
C PRO A 198 0.67 -10.70 21.21
N VAL A 199 1.92 -10.25 21.01
CA VAL A 199 2.59 -10.28 19.71
C VAL A 199 2.73 -11.71 19.20
N ALA A 200 3.15 -12.64 20.06
CA ALA A 200 3.28 -14.05 19.69
C ALA A 200 1.92 -14.71 19.43
N GLN A 201 0.89 -14.37 20.20
CA GLN A 201 -0.48 -14.84 20.00
C GLN A 201 -1.07 -14.34 18.68
N GLN A 202 -0.82 -13.08 18.32
CA GLN A 202 -1.22 -12.56 17.03
C GLN A 202 -0.39 -13.21 15.92
N GLY A 203 0.93 -13.28 16.06
CA GLY A 203 1.87 -14.03 15.22
C GLY A 203 2.01 -13.57 13.77
N ILE A 204 0.95 -13.03 13.18
CA ILE A 204 0.81 -12.63 11.79
C ILE A 204 0.39 -11.15 11.75
N CYS A 205 1.00 -10.40 10.86
CA CYS A 205 0.59 -9.04 10.54
C CYS A 205 -0.76 -9.07 9.81
N PRO A 206 -1.81 -8.38 10.28
CA PRO A 206 -3.13 -8.39 9.62
C PRO A 206 -3.09 -7.67 8.27
N VAL A 207 -2.06 -6.84 8.03
CA VAL A 207 -1.93 -6.09 6.78
C VAL A 207 -1.28 -6.90 5.67
N THR A 208 -0.13 -7.52 5.96
CA THR A 208 0.68 -8.25 4.97
C THR A 208 0.43 -9.75 4.98
N GLU A 209 -0.21 -10.27 6.03
CA GLU A 209 -0.40 -11.71 6.27
C GLU A 209 0.93 -12.48 6.40
N THR A 210 2.00 -11.78 6.76
CA THR A 210 3.32 -12.36 7.03
C THR A 210 3.59 -12.44 8.54
N PRO A 211 4.48 -13.34 8.99
CA PRO A 211 4.87 -13.41 10.39
C PRO A 211 5.36 -12.08 10.95
N LEU A 212 4.92 -11.76 12.17
CA LEU A 212 5.45 -10.65 12.94
C LEU A 212 6.89 -11.00 13.38
N GLY A 213 7.82 -10.06 13.21
CA GLY A 213 9.25 -10.26 13.47
C GLY A 213 10.12 -10.36 12.22
N ASP A 214 9.55 -10.73 11.07
CA ASP A 214 10.31 -10.88 9.80
C ASP A 214 10.87 -9.55 9.28
N HIS A 215 10.36 -8.42 9.79
CA HIS A 215 10.75 -7.07 9.41
C HIS A 215 11.28 -6.25 10.61
N GLY A 216 11.73 -6.93 11.67
CA GLY A 216 12.14 -6.31 12.93
C GLY A 216 11.02 -6.30 13.97
N ASP A 217 11.19 -5.46 15.00
CA ASP A 217 10.23 -5.37 16.10
C ASP A 217 8.85 -4.92 15.58
N PRO A 218 7.76 -5.63 15.94
CA PRO A 218 6.41 -5.23 15.56
C PRO A 218 6.03 -3.85 16.11
N ILE A 219 5.25 -3.12 15.34
CA ILE A 219 4.70 -1.83 15.74
C ILE A 219 3.33 -2.05 16.37
N LYS A 220 3.13 -1.52 17.57
CA LYS A 220 1.86 -1.59 18.29
C LYS A 220 0.97 -0.40 17.95
N LEU A 221 -0.21 -0.71 17.46
CA LEU A 221 -1.31 0.23 17.27
C LEU A 221 -2.37 -0.05 18.32
N VAL A 222 -2.94 0.98 18.93
CA VAL A 222 -4.06 0.85 19.86
C VAL A 222 -5.29 1.43 19.18
N LEU A 223 -6.31 0.58 19.03
CA LEU A 223 -7.57 0.87 18.37
C LEU A 223 -8.71 0.50 19.32
N ASN A 224 -9.48 1.49 19.82
CA ASN A 224 -10.52 1.26 20.85
C ASN A 224 -10.03 0.42 22.04
N ASN A 225 -8.84 0.74 22.56
CA ASN A 225 -8.20 0.03 23.67
C ASN A 225 -7.82 -1.43 23.38
N GLN A 226 -7.89 -1.87 22.11
CA GLN A 226 -7.40 -3.16 21.63
C GLN A 226 -6.05 -2.98 20.92
N PRO A 227 -5.02 -3.78 21.27
CA PRO A 227 -3.76 -3.74 20.57
C PRO A 227 -3.85 -4.51 19.24
N VAL A 228 -3.33 -3.92 18.18
CA VAL A 228 -3.06 -4.56 16.89
C VAL A 228 -1.59 -4.36 16.57
N TYR A 229 -0.89 -5.45 16.26
CA TYR A 229 0.52 -5.41 15.92
C TYR A 229 0.73 -5.50 14.41
N VAL A 230 1.55 -4.63 13.84
CA VAL A 230 1.90 -4.63 12.41
C VAL A 230 3.40 -4.75 12.21
N CYS A 231 3.83 -5.25 11.05
CA CYS A 231 5.24 -5.57 10.83
C CYS A 231 6.13 -4.38 10.44
N CYS A 232 5.57 -3.27 9.95
CA CYS A 232 6.36 -2.11 9.50
C CYS A 232 5.51 -0.83 9.42
N GLU A 233 6.17 0.32 9.29
CA GLU A 233 5.51 1.64 9.19
C GLU A 233 4.53 1.74 8.01
N GLY A 234 4.84 1.09 6.88
CA GLY A 234 3.95 1.06 5.71
C GLY A 234 2.60 0.39 5.98
N CYS A 235 2.49 -0.43 7.03
CA CYS A 235 1.22 -1.02 7.45
C CYS A 235 0.34 -0.06 8.26
N ILE A 236 0.92 0.95 8.91
CA ILE A 236 0.21 1.90 9.77
C ILE A 236 -0.85 2.66 8.97
N GLN A 237 -0.47 3.19 7.81
CA GLN A 237 -1.38 3.97 6.97
C GLN A 237 -2.58 3.14 6.50
N ARG A 238 -2.37 1.85 6.19
CA ARG A 238 -3.48 0.96 5.82
C ARG A 238 -4.43 0.75 6.99
N VAL A 239 -3.90 0.57 8.20
CA VAL A 239 -4.70 0.47 9.43
C VAL A 239 -5.44 1.78 9.73
N GLN A 240 -4.83 2.94 9.48
CA GLN A 240 -5.49 4.25 9.63
C GLN A 240 -6.64 4.44 8.63
N ASN A 241 -6.50 3.89 7.42
CA ASN A 241 -7.53 4.00 6.38
C ASN A 241 -8.72 3.04 6.61
N ASP A 242 -8.51 1.89 7.25
CA ASP A 242 -9.58 0.93 7.59
C ASP A 242 -9.36 0.27 8.97
N PRO A 243 -9.47 1.03 10.07
CA PRO A 243 -9.15 0.52 11.41
C PRO A 243 -10.09 -0.62 11.81
N HIS A 244 -11.37 -0.54 11.45
CA HIS A 244 -12.37 -1.57 11.77
C HIS A 244 -12.07 -2.88 11.05
N GLY A 245 -11.74 -2.84 9.76
CA GLY A 245 -11.40 -4.04 9.00
C GLY A 245 -10.17 -4.76 9.56
N TYR A 246 -9.14 -4.01 9.97
CA TYR A 246 -7.94 -4.62 10.55
C TYR A 246 -8.13 -5.11 11.99
N VAL A 247 -9.02 -4.51 12.80
CA VAL A 247 -9.42 -5.09 14.09
C VAL A 247 -10.13 -6.43 13.88
N GLN A 248 -11.08 -6.51 12.95
CA GLN A 248 -11.78 -7.76 12.61
C GLN A 248 -10.80 -8.83 12.10
N LYS A 249 -9.91 -8.45 11.17
CA LYS A 249 -8.90 -9.37 10.64
C LYS A 249 -7.95 -9.86 11.73
N THR A 250 -7.56 -8.99 12.67
CA THR A 250 -6.75 -9.36 13.82
C THR A 250 -7.49 -10.34 14.74
N ALA A 251 -8.77 -10.11 15.00
CA ALA A 251 -9.60 -11.04 15.77
C ALA A 251 -9.68 -12.42 15.11
N HIS A 252 -9.82 -12.48 13.78
CA HIS A 252 -9.78 -13.74 13.02
C HIS A 252 -8.42 -14.44 13.13
N ILE A 253 -7.31 -13.70 13.04
CA ILE A 253 -5.96 -14.25 13.23
C ILE A 253 -5.80 -14.84 14.64
N LEU A 254 -6.18 -14.08 15.67
CA LEU A 254 -6.10 -14.53 17.06
C LEU A 254 -6.95 -15.78 17.30
N GLN A 255 -8.16 -15.81 16.75
CA GLN A 255 -9.05 -16.96 16.83
C GLN A 255 -8.45 -18.17 16.10
N ALA A 256 -7.95 -17.99 14.87
CA ALA A 256 -7.30 -19.05 14.10
C ALA A 256 -6.08 -19.62 14.84
N ASN A 257 -5.24 -18.76 15.41
CA ASN A 257 -4.07 -19.17 16.19
C ASN A 257 -4.48 -19.88 17.48
N PHE A 258 -5.54 -19.41 18.15
CA PHE A 258 -6.06 -20.08 19.35
C PHE A 258 -6.50 -21.52 19.03
N PHE A 259 -7.24 -21.73 17.94
CA PHE A 259 -7.60 -23.08 17.51
C PHE A 259 -6.39 -23.89 17.08
N ALA A 260 -5.49 -23.31 16.28
CA ALA A 260 -4.26 -23.95 15.85
C ALA A 260 -3.33 -24.32 17.01
N ASN A 261 -3.50 -23.76 18.21
CA ASN A 261 -2.68 -24.10 19.38
C ASN A 261 -3.40 -25.00 20.40
N ASN A 262 -4.73 -25.19 20.28
CA ASN A 262 -5.56 -25.89 21.27
C ASN A 262 -6.36 -27.08 20.71
N VAL A 263 -6.08 -27.55 19.49
CA VAL A 263 -6.68 -28.78 18.95
C VAL A 263 -5.96 -30.01 19.55
N PRO A 264 -6.68 -30.96 20.20
CA PRO A 264 -6.09 -32.20 20.68
C PRO A 264 -5.53 -33.01 19.49
N GLY A 265 -4.20 -33.14 19.41
CA GLY A 265 -3.53 -33.90 18.35
C GLY A 265 -2.34 -33.19 17.70
N ASN A 266 -2.20 -31.87 17.86
CA ASN A 266 -1.06 -31.12 17.31
C ASN A 266 0.00 -30.71 18.36
N ALA A 267 -0.10 -31.25 19.58
CA ALA A 267 0.78 -30.89 20.69
C ALA A 267 2.28 -31.05 20.35
N ARG A 268 2.64 -31.93 19.40
CA ARG A 268 4.01 -32.08 18.91
C ARG A 268 4.51 -30.92 18.02
N ALA A 269 3.63 -30.24 17.28
CA ALA A 269 3.97 -29.08 16.45
C ALA A 269 4.00 -27.78 17.28
N VAL A 270 3.06 -27.62 18.23
CA VAL A 270 3.03 -26.47 19.14
C VAL A 270 4.23 -26.48 20.10
N GLN A 271 4.69 -27.66 20.52
CA GLN A 271 5.90 -27.77 21.35
C GLN A 271 7.18 -27.32 20.61
N GLN A 272 7.21 -27.33 19.28
CA GLN A 272 8.34 -26.79 18.51
C GLN A 272 8.25 -25.26 18.31
N VAL A 273 7.06 -24.66 18.31
CA VAL A 273 6.90 -23.19 18.24
C VAL A 273 7.12 -22.54 19.60
N SER A 274 6.71 -23.17 20.70
CA SER A 274 7.00 -22.73 22.08
C SER A 274 8.47 -22.92 22.50
N GLN A 275 9.29 -23.55 21.65
CA GLN A 275 10.74 -23.67 21.81
C GLN A 275 11.51 -22.75 20.85
N ARG A 276 10.82 -21.91 20.07
CA ARG A 276 11.51 -20.95 19.20
C ARG A 276 12.31 -20.01 20.11
N PRO A 277 13.62 -19.83 19.85
CA PRO A 277 14.45 -19.03 20.73
C PRO A 277 13.87 -17.65 20.98
N ALA A 278 14.06 -17.11 22.18
CA ALA A 278 13.82 -15.68 22.37
C ALA A 278 14.82 -14.92 21.50
N VAL A 279 14.35 -14.41 20.36
CA VAL A 279 15.16 -13.63 19.41
C VAL A 279 14.87 -12.15 19.61
N SER A 280 15.91 -11.35 19.79
CA SER A 280 15.81 -9.89 19.72
C SER A 280 16.93 -9.32 18.87
N VAL A 281 16.61 -8.41 17.95
CA VAL A 281 17.55 -7.79 17.02
C VAL A 281 17.54 -6.29 17.27
N THR A 282 18.67 -5.73 17.72
CA THR A 282 18.80 -4.30 18.00
C THR A 282 20.07 -3.77 17.37
N THR A 283 20.12 -2.48 17.05
CA THR A 283 21.39 -1.82 16.75
C THR A 283 22.30 -1.91 17.98
N ALA A 284 23.58 -2.23 17.78
CA ALA A 284 24.50 -2.29 18.91
C ALA A 284 24.75 -0.90 19.51
N THR A 285 24.99 -0.86 20.80
CA THR A 285 25.16 0.37 21.58
C THR A 285 26.61 0.52 22.06
N ALA A 286 26.93 1.67 22.66
CA ALA A 286 28.24 1.89 23.28
C ALA A 286 28.61 0.82 24.33
N ALA A 287 27.61 0.25 25.02
CA ALA A 287 27.83 -0.81 26.01
C ALA A 287 28.29 -2.15 25.37
N ASP A 288 28.05 -2.33 24.07
CA ASP A 288 28.39 -3.56 23.34
C ASP A 288 29.80 -3.54 22.73
N VAL A 289 30.48 -2.38 22.72
CA VAL A 289 31.80 -2.19 22.09
C VAL A 289 32.85 -3.23 22.52
N PRO A 290 32.99 -3.59 23.82
CA PRO A 290 33.95 -4.62 24.22
C PRO A 290 33.62 -6.00 23.64
N ALA A 291 32.32 -6.35 23.57
CA ALA A 291 31.86 -7.62 23.04
C ALA A 291 31.99 -7.70 21.51
N ILE A 292 31.73 -6.59 20.81
CA ILE A 292 31.98 -6.45 19.37
C ILE A 292 33.46 -6.64 19.07
N ARG A 293 34.34 -5.98 19.83
CA ARG A 293 35.80 -6.11 19.67
C ARG A 293 36.27 -7.54 19.95
N ALA A 294 35.72 -8.18 20.98
CA ALA A 294 36.05 -9.56 21.31
C ALA A 294 35.58 -10.56 20.22
N GLN A 295 34.47 -10.27 19.55
CA GLN A 295 34.00 -11.07 18.42
C GLN A 295 34.82 -10.80 17.15
N GLY A 296 35.13 -9.54 16.86
CA GLY A 296 36.03 -9.07 15.80
C GLY A 296 35.47 -9.18 14.37
N VAL A 297 34.82 -10.29 14.05
CA VAL A 297 34.33 -10.61 12.69
C VAL A 297 32.84 -10.97 12.68
N CYS A 298 32.20 -10.69 11.54
CA CYS A 298 30.84 -11.13 11.26
C CYS A 298 30.83 -12.65 11.07
N PRO A 299 30.00 -13.43 11.79
CA PRO A 299 30.02 -14.88 11.66
C PRO A 299 29.49 -15.37 10.31
N VAL A 300 28.70 -14.56 9.61
CA VAL A 300 28.08 -14.92 8.34
C VAL A 300 29.06 -14.82 7.18
N ILE A 301 29.68 -13.65 7.01
CA ILE A 301 30.55 -13.35 5.86
C ILE A 301 32.05 -13.29 6.20
N ASP A 302 32.42 -13.47 7.46
CA ASP A 302 33.81 -13.49 7.95
C ASP A 302 34.60 -12.18 7.80
N GLU A 303 33.93 -11.08 7.48
CA GLU A 303 34.50 -9.72 7.40
C GLU A 303 34.59 -9.05 8.77
N PRO A 304 35.52 -8.09 8.97
CA PRO A 304 35.62 -7.31 10.21
C PRO A 304 34.33 -6.56 10.57
N LEU A 305 33.95 -6.58 11.85
CA LEU A 305 32.82 -5.79 12.34
C LEU A 305 33.20 -4.32 12.51
N GLY A 306 32.37 -3.42 11.97
CA GLY A 306 32.53 -1.96 12.10
C GLY A 306 32.85 -1.23 10.78
N GLU A 307 33.40 -1.93 9.79
CA GLU A 307 33.74 -1.36 8.47
C GLU A 307 32.48 -0.97 7.66
N MET A 308 31.37 -1.67 7.89
CA MET A 308 30.08 -1.46 7.21
C MET A 308 29.08 -0.66 8.07
N GLY A 309 29.57 0.08 9.06
CA GLY A 309 28.77 0.84 10.02
C GLY A 309 28.56 0.13 11.35
N ALA A 310 27.64 0.65 12.18
CA ALA A 310 27.36 0.13 13.51
C ALA A 310 26.84 -1.32 13.43
N PRO A 311 27.49 -2.30 14.08
CA PRO A 311 27.03 -3.69 14.07
C PRO A 311 25.62 -3.85 14.66
N ILE A 312 24.93 -4.88 14.21
CA ILE A 312 23.61 -5.27 14.72
C ILE A 312 23.78 -6.39 15.73
N LYS A 313 23.19 -6.23 16.91
CA LYS A 313 23.16 -7.23 17.98
C LYS A 313 21.97 -8.17 17.77
N VAL A 314 22.25 -9.43 17.48
CA VAL A 314 21.27 -10.51 17.40
C VAL A 314 21.39 -11.34 18.67
N THR A 315 20.36 -11.31 19.51
CA THR A 315 20.30 -12.12 20.72
C THR A 315 19.37 -13.29 20.50
N VAL A 316 19.85 -14.51 20.71
CA VAL A 316 19.08 -15.76 20.60
C VAL A 316 19.25 -16.52 21.91
N ASN A 317 18.15 -16.80 22.62
CA ASN A 317 18.19 -17.47 23.93
C ASN A 317 19.12 -16.79 24.95
N GLY A 318 19.16 -15.45 24.96
CA GLY A 318 20.01 -14.67 25.86
C GLY A 318 21.50 -14.63 25.49
N ARG A 319 21.91 -15.29 24.40
CA ARG A 319 23.28 -15.23 23.86
C ARG A 319 23.31 -14.23 22.72
N ALA A 320 24.23 -13.28 22.77
CA ALA A 320 24.36 -12.25 21.74
C ALA A 320 25.45 -12.60 20.72
N MET A 321 25.18 -12.31 19.44
CA MET A 321 26.15 -12.23 18.36
C MET A 321 25.99 -10.91 17.63
N PHE A 322 27.08 -10.40 17.07
CA PHE A 322 27.09 -9.18 16.30
C PHE A 322 27.24 -9.48 14.82
N VAL A 323 26.44 -8.85 13.97
CA VAL A 323 26.52 -8.98 12.52
C VAL A 323 26.75 -7.62 11.86
N CYS A 324 27.37 -7.60 10.69
CA CYS A 324 27.75 -6.37 10.01
C CYS A 324 26.56 -5.59 9.42
N CYS A 325 25.47 -6.26 9.05
CA CYS A 325 24.30 -5.63 8.43
C CYS A 325 23.02 -6.47 8.59
N GLN A 326 21.87 -5.87 8.25
CA GLN A 326 20.56 -6.51 8.35
C GLN A 326 20.46 -7.81 7.52
N GLY A 327 21.17 -7.89 6.40
CA GLY A 327 21.18 -9.08 5.54
C GLY A 327 21.76 -10.34 6.22
N CYS A 328 22.61 -10.16 7.22
CA CYS A 328 23.22 -11.26 7.98
C CYS A 328 22.35 -11.71 9.18
N VAL A 329 21.28 -10.99 9.49
CA VAL A 329 20.43 -11.28 10.66
C VAL A 329 19.69 -12.60 10.49
N SER A 330 19.06 -12.85 9.34
CA SER A 330 18.28 -14.09 9.08
C SER A 330 19.15 -15.33 9.28
N GLU A 331 20.36 -15.32 8.72
CA GLU A 331 21.32 -16.41 8.82
C GLU A 331 21.70 -16.71 10.29
N VAL A 332 21.95 -15.68 11.10
CA VAL A 332 22.28 -15.88 12.52
C VAL A 332 21.06 -16.34 13.33
N VAL A 333 19.85 -15.89 12.99
CA VAL A 333 18.62 -16.34 13.65
C VAL A 333 18.31 -17.80 13.33
N GLU A 334 18.50 -18.23 12.09
CA GLU A 334 18.22 -19.59 11.63
C GLU A 334 19.32 -20.58 12.02
N ASN A 335 20.60 -20.16 11.94
CA ASN A 335 21.76 -21.02 12.14
C ASN A 335 22.64 -20.57 13.32
N PHE A 336 22.01 -20.15 14.43
CA PHE A 336 22.72 -19.54 15.56
C PHE A 336 23.85 -20.41 16.11
N GLU A 337 23.61 -21.70 16.38
CA GLU A 337 24.66 -22.56 16.96
C GLU A 337 25.82 -22.82 16.00
N ALA A 338 25.56 -22.94 14.69
CA ALA A 338 26.62 -23.10 13.70
C ALA A 338 27.51 -21.85 13.64
N ASN A 339 26.89 -20.66 13.69
CA ASN A 339 27.61 -19.40 13.77
C ASN A 339 28.36 -19.23 15.12
N ALA A 340 27.80 -19.72 16.23
CA ALA A 340 28.48 -19.76 17.52
C ALA A 340 29.74 -20.62 17.49
N GLN A 341 29.65 -21.81 16.89
CA GLN A 341 30.76 -22.73 16.75
C GLN A 341 31.84 -22.13 15.85
N LYS A 342 31.46 -21.47 14.75
CA LYS A 342 32.38 -20.76 13.86
C LYS A 342 33.15 -19.66 14.60
N LEU A 343 32.47 -18.87 15.43
CA LEU A 343 33.12 -17.86 16.28
C LEU A 343 34.00 -18.48 17.38
N ALA A 344 33.55 -19.56 18.00
CA ALA A 344 34.33 -20.27 19.02
C ALA A 344 35.61 -20.89 18.44
N ALA A 345 35.55 -21.45 17.23
CA ALA A 345 36.70 -22.01 16.52
C ALA A 345 37.72 -20.94 16.07
N ARG A 346 37.26 -19.69 15.90
CA ARG A 346 38.12 -18.53 15.60
C ARG A 346 38.79 -17.93 16.83
N ARG A 347 38.27 -18.19 18.04
CA ARG A 347 38.97 -17.82 19.27
C ARG A 347 40.22 -18.69 19.34
N PRO A 348 41.44 -18.11 19.32
CA PRO A 348 42.62 -18.92 19.57
C PRO A 348 42.45 -19.60 20.93
N ALA A 349 42.74 -20.90 20.97
CA ALA A 349 42.67 -21.74 22.16
C ALA A 349 43.78 -21.37 23.16
N ASN A 350 43.77 -20.15 23.67
CA ASN A 350 44.49 -19.81 24.90
C ASN A 350 43.95 -18.50 25.47
N LEU A 351 42.96 -18.57 26.37
CA LEU A 351 42.58 -17.48 27.27
C LEU A 351 41.77 -18.08 28.44
N LEU A 352 42.49 -18.57 29.45
CA LEU A 352 42.06 -18.50 30.86
C LEU A 352 42.44 -17.10 31.41
N PRO A 353 41.82 -16.63 32.51
CA PRO A 353 41.72 -15.20 32.78
C PRO A 353 42.99 -14.57 33.35
N ALA A 354 43.26 -13.36 32.84
CA ALA A 354 44.07 -12.25 33.35
C ALA A 354 45.39 -12.55 34.08
N ALA A 355 46.50 -12.28 33.38
CA ALA A 355 47.73 -11.82 34.01
C ALA A 355 48.35 -10.68 33.19
N ASN A 356 48.69 -9.60 33.88
CA ASN A 356 49.49 -8.46 33.43
C ASN A 356 50.81 -8.93 32.78
N HIS A 357 51.21 -8.36 31.63
CA HIS A 357 52.48 -7.64 31.53
C HIS A 357 52.66 -6.88 30.20
N ASP A 358 53.39 -5.78 30.35
CA ASP A 358 53.79 -4.77 29.38
C ASP A 358 54.74 -5.25 28.25
N THR A 359 54.62 -4.54 27.12
CA THR A 359 55.60 -4.29 26.04
C THR A 359 56.14 -5.49 25.24
N HIS A 360 56.00 -5.46 23.90
CA HIS A 360 57.09 -5.15 22.95
C HIS A 360 56.66 -5.20 21.46
N ASN A 361 57.05 -4.13 20.78
CA ASN A 361 57.35 -3.82 19.37
C ASN A 361 57.08 -4.84 18.22
N HIS A 362 56.58 -4.29 17.10
CA HIS A 362 56.49 -4.92 15.78
C HIS A 362 57.83 -4.83 15.02
N ALA A 363 58.44 -5.98 14.73
CA ALA A 363 59.51 -6.10 13.74
C ALA A 363 59.23 -7.31 12.84
N GLY A 364 59.27 -7.07 11.53
CA GLY A 364 58.67 -7.91 10.50
C GLY A 364 59.34 -9.26 10.23
N HIS A 365 58.74 -9.98 9.29
CA HIS A 365 59.41 -10.95 8.42
C HIS A 365 58.50 -11.23 7.22
N ASP A 366 59.03 -10.93 6.03
CA ASP A 366 58.59 -11.49 4.74
C ASP A 366 58.74 -13.01 4.77
N HIS A 367 57.92 -13.74 4.01
CA HIS A 367 58.45 -14.74 3.08
C HIS A 367 57.54 -14.97 1.88
N ALA A 368 58.20 -14.97 0.74
CA ALA A 368 57.71 -15.30 -0.58
C ALA A 368 57.56 -16.81 -0.82
N ALA A 369 56.65 -17.12 -1.74
CA ALA A 369 56.63 -18.23 -2.69
C ALA A 369 56.45 -19.67 -2.18
N HIS A 370 55.35 -20.32 -2.62
CA HIS A 370 55.40 -21.67 -3.19
C HIS A 370 54.37 -21.84 -4.33
N ASN A 371 54.83 -22.50 -5.39
CA ASN A 371 54.14 -22.71 -6.67
C ASN A 371 53.08 -23.82 -6.61
N HIS A 372 52.04 -23.69 -7.44
CA HIS A 372 51.04 -24.74 -7.70
C HIS A 372 51.55 -25.72 -8.77
N ALA A 373 51.44 -27.02 -8.48
CA ALA A 373 51.48 -28.10 -9.47
C ALA A 373 50.03 -28.58 -9.75
N PRO A 374 49.66 -28.96 -10.99
CA PRO A 374 48.32 -29.46 -11.29
C PRO A 374 48.27 -31.00 -11.21
N GLU A 375 47.19 -31.54 -10.64
CA GLU A 375 46.90 -32.99 -10.60
C GLU A 375 45.68 -33.32 -11.49
N PRO A 376 45.62 -34.48 -12.19
CA PRO A 376 44.91 -34.63 -13.45
C PRO A 376 43.49 -35.22 -13.35
N ALA A 377 42.81 -35.15 -14.49
CA ALA A 377 41.45 -35.60 -14.75
C ALA A 377 41.14 -37.05 -14.33
N ARG A 378 39.96 -37.26 -13.74
CA ARG A 378 39.31 -38.57 -13.61
C ARG A 378 37.96 -38.56 -14.32
N GLN A 379 37.71 -39.62 -15.09
CA GLN A 379 36.52 -39.91 -15.88
C GLN A 379 35.29 -40.27 -15.01
N PRO A 380 34.05 -40.04 -15.47
CA PRO A 380 32.83 -40.48 -14.80
C PRO A 380 32.47 -41.94 -15.12
N PRO A 381 31.95 -42.74 -14.16
CA PRO A 381 31.46 -44.08 -14.46
C PRO A 381 30.02 -44.09 -15.00
N ALA A 382 29.74 -45.18 -15.72
CA ALA A 382 28.65 -45.40 -16.67
C ALA A 382 27.25 -45.65 -16.06
N LEU A 383 26.27 -45.41 -16.91
CA LEU A 383 24.83 -45.64 -16.76
C LEU A 383 24.49 -47.12 -16.51
N SER A 384 23.57 -47.38 -15.57
CA SER A 384 22.82 -48.64 -15.48
C SER A 384 21.36 -48.41 -15.92
N PRO A 385 20.72 -49.36 -16.62
CA PRO A 385 19.33 -49.24 -17.08
C PRO A 385 18.31 -49.52 -15.95
N PRO A 386 17.12 -48.90 -15.96
CA PRO A 386 16.09 -49.14 -14.94
C PRO A 386 15.25 -50.40 -15.23
N PRO A 387 14.75 -51.11 -14.20
CA PRO A 387 13.77 -52.18 -14.41
C PRO A 387 12.35 -51.64 -14.61
N ALA A 388 11.53 -52.50 -15.21
CA ALA A 388 10.24 -52.23 -15.83
C ALA A 388 9.09 -51.83 -14.86
N TYR A 389 8.14 -51.11 -15.45
CA TYR A 389 6.88 -50.62 -14.91
C TYR A 389 6.01 -51.69 -14.21
N ALA A 390 5.50 -51.34 -13.02
CA ALA A 390 4.22 -51.83 -12.51
C ALA A 390 3.37 -50.59 -12.19
N GLY A 391 2.19 -50.52 -12.80
CA GLY A 391 1.38 -49.30 -12.94
C GLY A 391 0.86 -48.73 -11.62
N ASN A 392 0.80 -47.40 -11.57
CA ASN A 392 -0.02 -46.70 -10.59
C ASN A 392 -0.52 -45.36 -11.16
N ALA A 393 -1.70 -44.95 -10.68
CA ALA A 393 -2.52 -43.84 -11.15
C ALA A 393 -1.76 -42.59 -11.63
N ILE A 394 -2.24 -41.99 -12.74
CA ILE A 394 -1.75 -40.70 -13.24
C ILE A 394 -2.06 -39.62 -12.19
N GLN A 395 -1.08 -39.36 -11.31
CA GLN A 395 -1.01 -38.11 -10.59
C GLN A 395 -0.65 -37.00 -11.61
N PRO A 396 -1.30 -35.83 -11.57
CA PRO A 396 -0.84 -34.71 -12.39
C PRO A 396 0.58 -34.36 -11.94
N THR A 397 1.56 -34.63 -12.80
CA THR A 397 2.95 -34.24 -12.57
C THR A 397 2.99 -32.72 -12.45
N ALA A 398 3.60 -32.21 -11.38
CA ALA A 398 3.75 -30.78 -11.16
C ALA A 398 4.38 -30.12 -12.39
N PRO A 399 3.85 -28.97 -12.85
CA PRO A 399 4.32 -28.30 -14.06
C PRO A 399 5.78 -27.87 -13.89
N THR A 400 6.57 -28.01 -14.96
CA THR A 400 8.00 -27.71 -14.90
C THR A 400 8.21 -26.20 -15.03
N VAL A 401 8.89 -25.60 -14.04
CA VAL A 401 9.20 -24.15 -14.02
C VAL A 401 10.70 -23.93 -14.22
N VAL A 402 11.09 -23.37 -15.37
CA VAL A 402 12.48 -23.00 -15.67
C VAL A 402 12.62 -21.48 -15.64
N VAL A 403 13.63 -20.97 -14.91
CA VAL A 403 13.96 -19.54 -14.88
C VAL A 403 15.00 -19.28 -15.96
N ALA A 404 14.75 -18.27 -16.79
CA ALA A 404 15.68 -17.79 -17.81
C ALA A 404 15.76 -16.26 -17.75
N ASP A 405 16.88 -15.71 -18.19
CA ASP A 405 17.01 -14.27 -18.40
C ASP A 405 16.17 -13.84 -19.61
N THR A 406 15.55 -12.66 -19.53
CA THR A 406 14.83 -12.09 -20.68
C THR A 406 15.78 -11.69 -21.77
N THR A 407 15.41 -11.96 -23.01
CA THR A 407 16.15 -11.58 -24.21
C THR A 407 15.43 -10.46 -24.96
N ALA A 408 16.11 -9.82 -25.90
CA ALA A 408 15.49 -8.81 -26.77
C ALA A 408 14.28 -9.36 -27.55
N ALA A 409 14.26 -10.67 -27.86
CA ALA A 409 13.15 -11.34 -28.54
C ALA A 409 11.87 -11.39 -27.69
N ASP A 410 11.97 -11.24 -26.37
CA ASP A 410 10.82 -11.32 -25.46
C ASP A 410 10.03 -9.99 -25.36
N ALA A 411 10.54 -8.90 -25.96
CA ALA A 411 9.98 -7.55 -25.79
C ALA A 411 8.49 -7.42 -26.19
N ALA A 412 8.07 -8.11 -27.24
CA ALA A 412 6.66 -8.11 -27.67
C ALA A 412 5.76 -8.83 -26.65
N ALA A 413 6.22 -9.97 -26.11
CA ALA A 413 5.47 -10.75 -25.12
C ALA A 413 5.42 -10.04 -23.75
N ILE A 414 6.48 -9.36 -23.36
CA ILE A 414 6.53 -8.52 -22.14
C ILE A 414 5.51 -7.37 -22.25
N ARG A 415 5.46 -6.66 -23.39
CA ARG A 415 4.48 -5.59 -23.62
C ARG A 415 3.05 -6.10 -23.65
N ALA A 416 2.81 -7.24 -24.29
CA ALA A 416 1.48 -7.87 -24.32
C ALA A 416 1.00 -8.26 -22.91
N GLN A 417 1.89 -8.80 -22.08
CA GLN A 417 1.56 -9.12 -20.69
C GLN A 417 1.33 -7.85 -19.85
N GLY A 418 2.14 -6.81 -20.05
CA GLY A 418 2.00 -5.48 -19.47
C GLY A 418 2.35 -5.42 -17.99
N ASN A 419 1.62 -6.14 -17.15
CA ASN A 419 1.80 -6.12 -15.70
C ASN A 419 2.38 -7.44 -15.17
N CYS A 420 3.16 -7.34 -14.10
CA CYS A 420 3.60 -8.48 -13.32
C CYS A 420 2.37 -9.18 -12.69
N PRO A 421 2.15 -10.48 -12.92
CA PRO A 421 0.97 -11.18 -12.41
C PRO A 421 1.00 -11.32 -10.88
N VAL A 422 2.18 -11.20 -10.27
CA VAL A 422 2.39 -11.30 -8.82
C VAL A 422 2.13 -9.96 -8.12
N MET A 423 2.73 -8.87 -8.61
CA MET A 423 2.69 -7.54 -7.95
C MET A 423 1.69 -6.56 -8.58
N LYS A 424 1.10 -6.93 -9.72
CA LYS A 424 0.17 -6.11 -10.53
C LYS A 424 0.72 -4.77 -11.01
N GLN A 425 2.04 -4.58 -10.94
CA GLN A 425 2.76 -3.39 -11.42
C GLN A 425 3.27 -3.58 -12.87
N PRO A 426 3.54 -2.49 -13.62
CA PRO A 426 4.10 -2.57 -14.96
C PRO A 426 5.44 -3.31 -15.02
N LEU A 427 5.58 -4.21 -15.99
CA LEU A 427 6.85 -4.89 -16.28
C LEU A 427 7.84 -3.87 -16.87
N GLY A 428 9.06 -3.84 -16.34
CA GLY A 428 10.10 -2.87 -16.72
C GLY A 428 10.28 -1.70 -15.74
N ALA A 429 9.31 -1.46 -14.85
CA ALA A 429 9.39 -0.38 -13.85
C ALA A 429 10.50 -0.59 -12.80
N HIS A 430 11.00 -1.81 -12.66
CA HIS A 430 12.02 -2.21 -11.69
C HIS A 430 13.23 -2.88 -12.34
N GLY A 431 13.53 -2.51 -13.59
CA GLY A 431 14.58 -3.12 -14.41
C GLY A 431 14.06 -4.24 -15.30
N SER A 432 14.98 -5.00 -15.90
CA SER A 432 14.64 -6.08 -16.84
C SER A 432 13.77 -7.14 -16.15
N PRO A 433 12.58 -7.46 -16.70
CA PRO A 433 11.74 -8.54 -16.19
C PRO A 433 12.50 -9.88 -16.17
N VAL A 434 12.03 -10.82 -15.36
CA VAL A 434 12.55 -12.20 -15.33
C VAL A 434 11.56 -13.10 -16.06
N LYS A 435 12.05 -13.98 -16.94
CA LYS A 435 11.25 -14.96 -17.68
C LYS A 435 11.17 -16.29 -16.93
N LEU A 436 9.96 -16.82 -16.79
CA LEU A 436 9.71 -18.18 -16.33
C LEU A 436 9.04 -18.96 -17.47
N LEU A 437 9.55 -20.14 -17.80
CA LEU A 437 8.90 -21.09 -18.68
C LEU A 437 8.12 -22.08 -17.83
N ILE A 438 6.80 -22.08 -17.97
CA ILE A 438 5.87 -22.97 -17.28
C ILE A 438 5.21 -23.82 -18.36
N ASP A 439 5.60 -25.09 -18.45
CA ASP A 439 5.20 -26.02 -19.52
C ASP A 439 5.37 -25.43 -20.93
N GLY A 440 6.49 -24.75 -21.15
CA GLY A 440 6.84 -24.10 -22.41
C GLY A 440 6.17 -22.75 -22.67
N ARG A 441 5.27 -22.29 -21.78
CA ARG A 441 4.63 -20.96 -21.89
C ARG A 441 5.45 -19.91 -21.14
N PRO A 442 5.75 -18.75 -21.75
CA PRO A 442 6.49 -17.70 -21.09
C PRO A 442 5.58 -16.91 -20.13
N LEU A 443 6.05 -16.72 -18.91
CA LEU A 443 5.49 -15.82 -17.90
C LEU A 443 6.57 -14.84 -17.46
N PHE A 444 6.28 -13.55 -17.49
CA PHE A 444 7.23 -12.52 -17.08
C PHE A 444 6.89 -11.96 -15.69
N VAL A 445 7.90 -11.79 -14.84
CA VAL A 445 7.73 -11.15 -13.53
C VAL A 445 8.69 -9.98 -13.38
N CYS A 446 8.35 -9.02 -12.52
CA CYS A 446 9.14 -7.78 -12.41
C CYS A 446 10.50 -7.96 -11.74
N CYS A 447 10.70 -9.00 -10.91
CA CYS A 447 11.96 -9.24 -10.20
C CYS A 447 12.11 -10.69 -9.74
N LYS A 448 13.34 -11.07 -9.33
CA LYS A 448 13.65 -12.41 -8.79
C LYS A 448 12.80 -12.79 -7.57
N GLY A 449 12.39 -11.82 -6.76
CA GLY A 449 11.52 -12.05 -5.60
C GLY A 449 10.13 -12.60 -5.95
N CYS A 450 9.66 -12.39 -7.19
CA CYS A 450 8.37 -12.93 -7.65
C CYS A 450 8.46 -14.41 -8.07
N ILE A 451 9.67 -14.94 -8.34
CA ILE A 451 9.88 -16.33 -8.80
C ILE A 451 9.34 -17.33 -7.77
N SER A 452 9.62 -17.12 -6.49
CA SER A 452 9.22 -18.05 -5.43
C SER A 452 7.70 -18.14 -5.25
N LYS A 453 6.95 -17.07 -5.57
CA LYS A 453 5.48 -17.09 -5.56
C LYS A 453 4.95 -17.87 -6.77
N VAL A 454 5.52 -17.65 -7.95
CA VAL A 454 5.15 -18.40 -9.16
C VAL A 454 5.45 -19.90 -9.03
N LYS A 455 6.58 -20.29 -8.44
CA LYS A 455 6.90 -21.71 -8.21
C LYS A 455 5.92 -22.44 -7.28
N LYS A 456 5.23 -21.72 -6.40
CA LYS A 456 4.24 -22.30 -5.46
C LYS A 456 2.89 -22.60 -6.12
N ASP A 457 2.50 -21.78 -7.09
CA ASP A 457 1.24 -21.96 -7.83
C ASP A 457 1.37 -21.48 -9.29
N PRO A 458 2.13 -22.20 -10.13
CA PRO A 458 2.51 -21.73 -11.46
C PRO A 458 1.32 -21.62 -12.43
N LEU A 459 0.35 -22.53 -12.36
CA LEU A 459 -0.80 -22.54 -13.27
C LEU A 459 -1.74 -21.35 -13.03
N SER A 460 -1.93 -20.95 -11.77
CA SER A 460 -2.73 -19.77 -11.44
C SER A 460 -2.19 -18.50 -12.09
N TYR A 461 -0.87 -18.29 -12.05
CA TYR A 461 -0.27 -17.08 -12.64
C TYR A 461 -0.23 -17.11 -14.17
N VAL A 462 -0.06 -18.28 -14.79
CA VAL A 462 -0.16 -18.42 -16.25
C VAL A 462 -1.58 -18.13 -16.74
N SER A 463 -2.61 -18.60 -16.01
CA SER A 463 -4.00 -18.36 -16.43
C SER A 463 -4.38 -16.87 -16.44
N GLN A 464 -3.81 -16.08 -15.53
CA GLN A 464 -4.08 -14.64 -15.41
C GLN A 464 -3.51 -13.81 -16.57
N THR A 465 -2.52 -14.32 -17.31
CA THR A 465 -1.84 -13.59 -18.39
C THR A 465 -2.33 -13.93 -19.79
N VAL A 466 -3.16 -14.97 -19.94
CA VAL A 466 -3.69 -15.45 -21.24
C VAL A 466 -4.84 -14.60 -21.78
N HIS A 467 -5.50 -13.79 -20.94
CA HIS A 467 -6.68 -12.98 -21.33
C HIS A 467 -6.35 -11.68 -22.10
N LYS A 468 -5.09 -11.44 -22.47
CA LYS A 468 -4.66 -10.16 -23.06
C LYS A 468 -3.85 -10.29 -24.35
N GLN A 469 -4.05 -11.36 -25.13
CA GLN A 469 -3.62 -11.35 -26.54
C GLN A 469 -4.69 -10.64 -27.38
N PRO A 470 -4.38 -9.53 -28.08
CA PRO A 470 -5.30 -8.98 -29.06
C PRO A 470 -5.45 -9.97 -30.22
N SER A 471 -6.70 -10.24 -30.60
CA SER A 471 -6.99 -10.95 -31.85
C SER A 471 -6.40 -10.19 -33.03
N ASN A 472 -6.05 -10.91 -34.10
CA ASN A 472 -5.32 -10.44 -35.29
C ASN A 472 -6.05 -9.38 -36.16
N ARG A 473 -6.84 -8.48 -35.57
CA ARG A 473 -7.60 -7.42 -36.25
C ARG A 473 -7.01 -6.02 -36.07
N ASP A 474 -6.17 -5.78 -35.06
CA ASP A 474 -5.74 -4.42 -34.70
C ASP A 474 -4.31 -4.04 -35.14
N ALA A 475 -3.60 -4.92 -35.85
CA ALA A 475 -2.21 -4.68 -36.27
C ALA A 475 -2.05 -3.70 -37.47
N ARG A 476 -3.03 -2.83 -37.75
CA ARG A 476 -3.00 -1.92 -38.92
C ARG A 476 -3.12 -0.43 -38.61
N GLN A 477 -3.12 0.00 -37.34
CA GLN A 477 -3.39 1.42 -37.04
C GLN A 477 -2.25 2.24 -36.43
N ASP A 478 -1.18 1.65 -35.89
CA ASP A 478 -0.18 2.44 -35.17
C ASP A 478 1.22 2.35 -35.79
N THR A 479 1.45 3.12 -36.85
CA THR A 479 2.81 3.51 -37.27
C THR A 479 2.88 5.02 -37.51
N TRP A 480 3.07 5.81 -36.45
CA TRP A 480 3.55 7.19 -36.57
C TRP A 480 4.42 7.58 -35.35
N PHE A 481 5.58 8.18 -35.66
CA PHE A 481 6.58 8.83 -34.79
C PHE A 481 7.48 7.98 -33.88
N TYR A 482 8.68 7.65 -34.38
CA TYR A 482 9.94 8.16 -33.81
C TYR A 482 11.12 7.95 -34.78
N GLU A 483 12.05 8.91 -34.80
CA GLU A 483 13.16 9.05 -35.73
C GLU A 483 14.15 7.87 -35.78
N ARG A 484 14.63 7.55 -36.99
CA ARG A 484 15.77 6.64 -37.23
C ARG A 484 17.09 7.39 -37.04
N PRO A 485 18.09 6.83 -36.31
CA PRO A 485 19.47 7.26 -36.45
C PRO A 485 20.03 6.84 -37.81
N ALA A 486 20.85 7.70 -38.40
CA ALA A 486 21.50 7.49 -39.69
C ALA A 486 22.48 6.29 -39.67
N PRO A 487 22.50 5.44 -40.71
CA PRO A 487 23.59 4.51 -40.91
C PRO A 487 24.68 5.11 -41.81
N SER A 488 25.91 5.08 -41.30
CA SER A 488 27.17 5.32 -42.00
C SER A 488 27.62 4.08 -42.77
N GLY A 489 27.97 4.26 -44.06
CA GLY A 489 28.73 3.31 -44.91
C GLY A 489 27.96 2.05 -45.31
N SER A 490 28.22 1.38 -46.43
CA SER A 490 29.00 1.61 -47.64
C SER A 490 28.68 0.41 -48.55
N GLU A 491 28.74 0.62 -49.86
CA GLU A 491 28.88 -0.40 -50.92
C GLU A 491 27.63 -1.16 -51.44
N ALA A 492 27.36 -0.81 -52.70
CA ALA A 492 27.23 -1.71 -53.86
C ALA A 492 25.97 -2.56 -54.08
N GLY A 493 25.23 -2.18 -55.14
CA GLY A 493 24.99 -3.12 -56.25
C GLY A 493 23.54 -3.46 -56.60
N GLY A 494 23.14 -3.12 -57.84
CA GLY A 494 22.03 -3.77 -58.60
C GLY A 494 20.67 -3.08 -58.48
N SER A 495 20.33 -2.11 -59.34
CA SER A 495 19.73 -2.27 -60.67
C SER A 495 18.43 -3.09 -60.70
N CYS A 496 17.31 -2.41 -60.95
CA CYS A 496 16.30 -2.82 -61.95
C CYS A 496 15.36 -1.64 -62.27
N CYS A 497 15.31 -1.30 -63.56
CA CYS A 497 14.54 -0.20 -64.16
C CYS A 497 13.07 -0.54 -64.42
N SER A 498 12.30 0.52 -64.73
CA SER A 498 11.00 0.57 -65.44
C SER A 498 9.78 0.30 -64.54
N SER A 499 8.73 1.13 -64.46
CA SER A 499 8.05 1.93 -65.48
C SER A 499 7.23 3.00 -64.72
N GLY A 500 7.20 4.27 -65.09
CA GLY A 500 6.22 4.74 -66.07
C GLY A 500 5.05 5.46 -65.39
N LYS A 501 5.18 6.80 -65.28
CA LYS A 501 4.14 7.85 -65.43
C LYS A 501 2.76 7.59 -64.78
N SER A 502 2.35 8.46 -63.85
CA SER A 502 1.60 9.70 -64.18
C SER A 502 0.79 10.26 -62.99
N ALA A 503 0.74 11.60 -62.97
CA ALA A 503 -0.35 12.47 -62.53
C ALA A 503 -0.75 12.52 -61.04
N SER A 504 -0.20 13.55 -60.39
CA SER A 504 -0.92 14.70 -59.80
C SER A 504 -2.45 14.65 -59.72
N CYS A 505 -2.97 15.01 -58.53
CA CYS A 505 -4.22 15.73 -58.17
C CYS A 505 -4.66 15.18 -56.80
N HIS A 506 -5.12 15.96 -55.81
CA HIS A 506 -5.46 17.36 -55.74
C HIS A 506 -5.37 17.83 -54.28
#